data_AF-A0A965QUJ1-F1
#
_entry.id   AF-A0A965QUJ1-F1
#
_cell.length_a   1.000
_cell.length_b   1.000
_cell.length_c   1.000
_cell.angle_alpha   90.00
_cell.angle_beta   90.00
_cell.angle_gamma   90.00
#
_symmetry.space_group_name_H-M   'P 1'
#
loop_
_entity.id
_entity.type
_entity.pdbx_description
1 polymer ?
#
loop_
_entity_poly.entity_id
_entity_poly.type
_entity_poly.pdbx_seq_one_letter_code
_entity_poly.pdbx_strand_id
1 'polypeptide(L)'
;MARILLTAGPTRAAIDDVRFLSNASSGRMAAAIARAALKAGHSVTIVSGPVPTRYPQGARVVPVVTTGEMLAAALVELDRCDGVIAAAAPCDFEPVRRVTGKIPRQGTGLTLRLRPTPDVIATLARRAAARQWFVAFALEPGA
;
A
#
# COMPACT_ATOMS: atom_id res chain seq x y z
N MET A 1 24.33 8.24 3.88
CA MET A 1 22.99 7.97 4.47
C MET A 1 22.01 7.79 3.33
N ALA A 2 21.09 6.83 3.42
CA ALA A 2 20.14 6.55 2.34
C ALA A 2 18.76 7.17 2.59
N ARG A 3 18.07 7.50 1.52
CA ARG A 3 16.63 7.84 1.49
C ARG A 3 15.84 6.62 1.10
N ILE A 4 14.99 6.13 1.99
CA ILE A 4 14.25 4.89 1.81
C ILE A 4 12.77 5.19 1.63
N LEU A 5 12.19 4.67 0.54
CA LEU A 5 10.75 4.63 0.33
C LEU A 5 10.20 3.28 0.82
N LEU A 6 9.24 3.32 1.74
CA LEU A 6 8.47 2.16 2.19
C LEU A 6 7.04 2.28 1.69
N THR A 7 6.48 1.21 1.12
CA THR A 7 5.02 1.06 1.06
C THR A 7 4.54 0.22 2.25
N ALA A 8 3.40 0.57 2.83
CA ALA A 8 2.90 -0.07 4.03
C ALA A 8 1.37 -0.16 4.10
N GLY A 9 0.87 -1.09 4.94
CA GLY A 9 -0.56 -1.25 5.20
C GLY A 9 -1.36 -1.83 4.02
N PRO A 10 -2.67 -2.06 4.20
CA PRO A 10 -3.55 -2.51 3.14
C PRO A 10 -4.15 -1.33 2.38
N THR A 11 -4.67 -1.56 1.19
CA THR A 11 -5.53 -0.57 0.52
C THR A 11 -6.99 -0.95 0.68
N ARG A 12 -7.89 -0.02 0.36
CA ARG A 12 -9.34 -0.23 0.39
C ARG A 12 -9.95 0.03 -0.97
N ALA A 13 -10.64 -0.96 -1.53
CA ALA A 13 -11.42 -0.84 -2.75
C ALA A 13 -12.90 -0.69 -2.39
N ALA A 14 -13.45 0.51 -2.54
CA ALA A 14 -14.82 0.84 -2.12
C ALA A 14 -15.87 0.07 -2.93
N ILE A 15 -16.76 -0.63 -2.23
CA ILE A 15 -17.95 -1.27 -2.81
C ILE A 15 -19.07 -0.23 -2.89
N ASP A 16 -19.27 0.48 -1.78
CA ASP A 16 -20.25 1.53 -1.61
C ASP A 16 -19.74 2.59 -0.61
N ASP A 17 -20.58 3.52 -0.15
CA ASP A 17 -20.14 4.58 0.78
C ASP A 17 -19.74 4.07 2.18
N VAL A 18 -20.04 2.80 2.50
CA VAL A 18 -19.86 2.22 3.84
C VAL A 18 -18.90 1.03 3.84
N ARG A 19 -18.82 0.29 2.74
CA ARG A 19 -18.12 -1.00 2.64
C ARG A 19 -17.02 -0.96 1.61
N PHE A 20 -15.97 -1.74 1.87
CA PHE A 20 -14.82 -1.87 1.00
C PHE A 20 -14.24 -3.29 1.08
N LEU A 21 -13.52 -3.70 0.04
CA LEU A 21 -12.61 -4.84 0.06
C LEU A 21 -11.22 -4.36 0.52
N SER A 22 -10.55 -5.14 1.36
CA SER A 22 -9.23 -4.82 1.91
C SER A 22 -8.49 -6.09 2.29
N ASN A 23 -7.16 -6.01 2.33
CA ASN A 23 -6.30 -7.06 2.85
C ASN A 23 -6.05 -6.89 4.36
N ALA A 24 -5.69 -7.98 5.05
CA ALA A 24 -5.53 -8.01 6.51
C ALA A 24 -4.12 -7.56 6.98
N SER A 25 -3.53 -6.57 6.33
CA SER A 25 -2.22 -6.05 6.76
C SER A 25 -2.38 -5.13 7.98
N SER A 26 -1.58 -5.36 9.01
CA SER A 26 -1.55 -4.50 10.19
C SER A 26 -0.56 -3.35 10.06
N GLY A 27 0.32 -3.34 9.04
CA GLY A 27 1.41 -2.35 8.90
C GLY A 27 2.57 -2.47 9.90
N ARG A 28 2.55 -3.46 10.82
CA ARG A 28 3.56 -3.62 11.87
C ARG A 28 4.96 -3.91 11.35
N MET A 29 5.05 -4.69 10.26
CA MET A 29 6.33 -5.00 9.62
C MET A 29 7.00 -3.73 9.09
N ALA A 30 6.28 -2.90 8.35
CA ALA A 30 6.80 -1.62 7.86
C ALA A 30 7.21 -0.68 9.01
N ALA A 31 6.46 -0.64 10.12
CA ALA A 31 6.85 0.15 11.29
C ALA A 31 8.16 -0.33 11.93
N ALA A 32 8.38 -1.64 12.01
CA ALA A 32 9.63 -2.21 12.51
C ALA A 32 10.81 -1.88 11.58
N ILE A 33 10.63 -2.04 10.26
CA ILE A 33 11.65 -1.71 9.25
C ILE A 33 11.99 -0.22 9.32
N ALA A 34 10.98 0.66 9.34
CA ALA A 34 11.19 2.10 9.45
C ALA A 34 11.99 2.48 10.71
N ARG A 35 11.69 1.84 11.86
CA ARG A 35 12.41 2.10 13.12
C ARG A 35 13.89 1.69 13.01
N ALA A 36 14.16 0.53 12.43
CA ALA A 36 15.52 0.05 12.22
C ALA A 36 16.31 0.97 11.29
N ALA A 37 15.70 1.39 10.17
CA ALA A 37 16.32 2.31 9.21
C ALA A 37 16.64 3.68 9.83
N LEU A 38 15.71 4.26 10.59
CA LEU A 38 15.94 5.53 11.29
C LEU A 38 17.06 5.40 12.34
N LYS A 39 17.10 4.30 13.10
CA LYS A 39 18.17 4.03 14.08
C LYS A 39 19.55 3.91 13.42
N ALA A 40 19.60 3.45 12.17
CA ALA A 40 20.82 3.39 11.36
C ALA A 40 21.20 4.74 10.71
N GLY A 41 20.47 5.83 10.98
CA GLY A 41 20.74 7.15 10.43
C GLY A 41 20.25 7.32 8.98
N HIS A 42 19.26 6.55 8.54
CA HIS A 42 18.62 6.75 7.23
C HIS A 42 17.35 7.60 7.36
N SER A 43 16.95 8.26 6.27
CA SER A 43 15.65 8.95 6.20
C SER A 43 14.61 8.04 5.58
N VAL A 44 13.40 8.04 6.13
CA VAL A 44 12.32 7.13 5.71
C VAL A 44 11.07 7.92 5.31
N THR A 45 10.57 7.65 4.11
CA THR A 45 9.22 8.03 3.68
C THR A 45 8.36 6.78 3.58
N ILE A 46 7.17 6.81 4.18
CA ILE A 46 6.22 5.68 4.20
C ILE A 46 4.95 6.09 3.46
N VAL A 47 4.65 5.47 2.32
CA VAL A 47 3.34 5.54 1.67
C VAL A 47 2.48 4.46 2.30
N SER A 48 1.52 4.87 3.14
CA SER A 48 0.75 3.92 3.97
C SER A 48 -0.73 3.96 3.64
N GLY A 49 -1.27 2.77 3.39
CA GLY A 49 -2.69 2.52 3.49
C GLY A 49 -3.21 2.60 4.94
N PRO A 50 -4.54 2.55 5.15
CA PRO A 50 -5.14 2.73 6.48
C PRO A 50 -4.82 1.58 7.44
N VAL A 51 -4.05 1.89 8.50
CA VAL A 51 -3.71 0.97 9.60
C VAL A 51 -3.79 1.67 10.95
N PRO A 52 -4.07 0.94 12.05
CA PRO A 52 -3.99 1.49 13.40
C PRO A 52 -2.54 1.61 13.93
N THR A 53 -1.58 0.99 13.24
CA THR A 53 -0.17 0.99 13.63
C THR A 53 0.41 2.40 13.57
N ARG A 54 1.05 2.83 14.65
CA ARG A 54 1.82 4.08 14.69
C ARG A 54 3.22 3.85 14.12
N TYR A 55 3.59 4.64 13.13
CA TYR A 55 4.95 4.66 12.59
C TYR A 55 5.90 5.45 13.51
N PRO A 56 7.22 5.14 13.49
CA PRO A 56 8.19 5.82 14.35
C PRO A 56 8.25 7.33 14.06
N GLN A 57 8.44 8.12 15.12
CA GLN A 57 8.76 9.55 15.00
C GLN A 57 10.05 9.71 14.17
N GLY A 58 10.05 10.64 13.21
CA GLY A 58 11.15 10.84 12.26
C GLY A 58 10.93 10.21 10.87
N ALA A 59 9.98 9.28 10.72
CA ALA A 59 9.51 8.86 9.40
C ALA A 59 8.46 9.86 8.87
N ARG A 60 8.57 10.23 7.59
CA ARG A 60 7.52 11.00 6.91
C ARG A 60 6.45 10.04 6.40
N VAL A 61 5.20 10.26 6.77
CA VAL A 61 4.09 9.37 6.38
C VAL A 61 3.20 10.06 5.36
N VAL A 62 2.95 9.41 4.23
CA VAL A 62 2.02 9.81 3.18
C VAL A 62 0.81 8.87 3.25
N PRO A 63 -0.34 9.33 3.78
CA PRO A 63 -1.53 8.50 3.88
C PRO A 63 -2.20 8.35 2.51
N VAL A 64 -2.64 7.12 2.20
CA VAL A 64 -3.41 6.77 1.00
C VAL A 64 -4.52 5.81 1.38
N VAL A 65 -5.53 5.68 0.52
CA VAL A 65 -6.67 4.77 0.73
C VAL A 65 -6.67 3.68 -0.33
N THR A 66 -6.56 4.03 -1.60
CA THR A 66 -6.73 3.10 -2.73
C THR A 66 -5.41 2.57 -3.28
N THR A 67 -5.44 1.46 -4.02
CA THR A 67 -4.26 0.94 -4.76
C THR A 67 -3.73 1.97 -5.75
N GLY A 68 -4.61 2.69 -6.44
CA GLY A 68 -4.23 3.76 -7.37
C GLY A 68 -3.53 4.92 -6.67
N GLU A 69 -4.07 5.40 -5.54
CA GLU A 69 -3.42 6.45 -4.73
C GLU A 69 -2.06 6.01 -4.20
N MET A 70 -1.95 4.76 -3.72
CA MET A 70 -0.69 4.20 -3.27
C MET A 70 0.36 4.21 -4.38
N LEU A 71 0.00 3.74 -5.58
CA LEU A 71 0.91 3.77 -6.72
C LEU A 71 1.31 5.20 -7.09
N ALA A 72 0.35 6.12 -7.19
CA ALA A 72 0.61 7.51 -7.55
C ALA A 72 1.55 8.19 -6.55
N ALA A 73 1.28 8.06 -5.25
CA ALA A 73 2.12 8.60 -4.19
C ALA A 73 3.52 7.96 -4.19
N ALA A 74 3.61 6.63 -4.34
CA ALA A 74 4.90 5.94 -4.39
C ALA A 74 5.75 6.37 -5.60
N LEU A 75 5.14 6.62 -6.76
CA LEU A 75 5.84 7.13 -7.94
C LEU A 75 6.40 8.54 -7.72
N VAL A 76 5.67 9.42 -7.02
CA VAL A 76 6.17 10.77 -6.68
C VAL A 76 7.41 10.70 -5.78
N GLU A 77 7.44 9.73 -4.86
CA GLU A 77 8.56 9.55 -3.93
C GLU A 77 9.73 8.79 -4.53
N LEU A 78 9.49 7.97 -5.55
CA LEU A 78 10.49 7.12 -6.19
C LEU A 78 11.68 7.94 -6.69
N ASP A 79 11.45 9.09 -7.33
CA ASP A 79 12.55 9.92 -7.87
C ASP A 79 13.49 10.47 -6.78
N ARG A 80 13.01 10.51 -5.54
CA ARG A 80 13.68 11.13 -4.39
C ARG A 80 14.33 10.13 -3.45
N CYS A 81 14.22 8.83 -3.70
CA CYS A 81 14.81 7.80 -2.85
C CYS A 81 16.05 7.15 -3.48
N ASP A 82 16.81 6.45 -2.64
CA ASP A 82 17.95 5.64 -3.04
C ASP A 82 17.57 4.14 -3.06
N GLY A 83 16.43 3.77 -2.46
CA GLY A 83 15.82 2.47 -2.68
C GLY A 83 14.43 2.31 -2.06
N VAL A 84 13.80 1.19 -2.41
CA VAL A 84 12.39 0.89 -2.11
C VAL A 84 12.27 -0.40 -1.33
N ILE A 85 11.44 -0.38 -0.29
CA ILE A 85 10.97 -1.58 0.43
C ILE A 85 9.46 -1.66 0.27
N ALA A 86 8.99 -2.53 -0.63
CA ALA A 86 7.57 -2.73 -0.89
C ALA A 86 6.97 -3.74 0.11
N ALA A 87 6.40 -3.22 1.19
CA ALA A 87 5.85 -3.99 2.31
C ALA A 87 4.34 -3.78 2.55
N ALA A 88 3.65 -3.08 1.62
CA ALA A 88 2.21 -2.95 1.62
C ALA A 88 1.51 -4.26 1.21
N ALA A 89 0.21 -4.33 1.46
CA ALA A 89 -0.68 -5.36 0.92
C ALA A 89 -1.79 -4.69 0.07
N PRO A 90 -1.49 -4.17 -1.13
CA PRO A 90 -2.49 -3.58 -2.00
C PRO A 90 -3.54 -4.62 -2.40
N CYS A 91 -4.77 -4.19 -2.63
CA CYS A 91 -5.80 -5.04 -3.22
C CYS A 91 -5.39 -5.32 -4.67
N ASP A 92 -5.47 -6.58 -5.11
CA ASP A 92 -5.23 -6.98 -6.51
C ASP A 92 -6.46 -6.71 -7.40
N PHE A 93 -7.64 -6.60 -6.78
CA PHE A 93 -8.91 -6.40 -7.45
C PHE A 93 -9.73 -5.31 -6.78
N GLU A 94 -10.54 -4.61 -7.58
CA GLU A 94 -11.50 -3.61 -7.13
C GLU A 94 -12.86 -3.77 -7.83
N PRO A 95 -13.97 -3.28 -7.24
CA PRO A 95 -15.27 -3.30 -7.90
C PRO A 95 -15.26 -2.55 -9.24
N VAL A 96 -15.86 -3.13 -10.27
CA VAL A 96 -16.01 -2.49 -11.60
C VAL A 96 -16.78 -1.18 -11.51
N ARG A 97 -17.77 -1.11 -10.61
CA ARG A 97 -18.52 0.10 -10.28
C ARG A 97 -18.67 0.22 -8.77
N ARG A 98 -18.29 1.37 -8.24
CA ARG A 98 -18.65 1.82 -6.88
C ARG A 98 -20.10 2.30 -6.90
N VAL A 99 -20.89 1.89 -5.93
CA VAL A 99 -22.28 2.37 -5.76
C VAL A 99 -22.29 3.57 -4.83
N THR A 100 -22.97 4.65 -5.21
CA THR A 100 -23.22 5.79 -4.30
C THR A 100 -24.32 5.42 -3.31
N GLY A 101 -24.16 5.80 -2.05
CA GLY A 101 -25.02 5.38 -0.94
C GLY A 101 -24.63 4.02 -0.37
N LYS A 102 -25.41 3.53 0.60
CA LYS A 102 -25.28 2.18 1.14
C LYS A 102 -26.18 1.24 0.34
N ILE A 103 -25.62 0.17 -0.24
CA ILE A 103 -26.47 -0.80 -0.95
C ILE A 103 -27.39 -1.45 0.11
N PRO A 104 -28.72 -1.37 -0.05
CA PRO A 104 -29.65 -1.95 0.90
C PRO A 104 -29.51 -3.48 0.93
N ARG A 105 -29.79 -4.07 2.09
CA ARG A 105 -29.92 -5.54 2.19
C ARG A 105 -31.20 -5.95 1.47
N GLN A 106 -31.08 -6.66 0.35
CA GLN A 106 -32.20 -7.17 -0.45
C GLN A 106 -31.86 -8.57 -0.98
N GLY A 107 -32.89 -9.40 -1.18
CA GLY A 107 -32.75 -10.72 -1.80
C GLY A 107 -31.90 -11.72 -1.00
N THR A 108 -31.30 -12.67 -1.72
CA THR A 108 -30.52 -13.79 -1.14
C THR A 108 -29.02 -13.52 -1.02
N GLY A 109 -28.50 -12.40 -1.54
CA GLY A 109 -27.08 -12.07 -1.48
C GLY A 109 -26.65 -10.86 -2.32
N LEU A 110 -25.36 -10.52 -2.26
CA LEU A 110 -24.72 -9.46 -3.04
C LEU A 110 -23.64 -10.07 -3.94
N THR A 111 -23.75 -9.87 -5.25
CA THR A 111 -22.71 -10.26 -6.22
C THR A 111 -21.92 -9.04 -6.64
N LEU A 112 -20.59 -9.12 -6.56
CA LEU A 112 -19.67 -8.06 -6.98
C LEU A 112 -18.92 -8.49 -8.23
N ARG A 113 -18.94 -7.65 -9.28
CA ARG A 113 -18.03 -7.79 -10.43
C ARG A 113 -16.76 -7.01 -10.13
N LEU A 114 -15.62 -7.69 -10.21
CA LEU A 114 -14.31 -7.12 -9.92
C LEU A 114 -13.47 -6.96 -11.19
N ARG A 115 -12.55 -6.01 -11.18
CA ARG A 115 -11.50 -5.81 -12.19
C ARG A 115 -10.13 -5.74 -11.49
N PRO A 116 -9.04 -6.10 -12.17
CA PRO A 116 -7.70 -5.97 -11.60
C PRO A 116 -7.35 -4.51 -11.34
N THR A 117 -6.59 -4.26 -10.27
CA THR A 117 -5.96 -2.96 -9.99
C THR A 117 -4.59 -2.87 -10.66
N PRO A 118 -3.97 -1.67 -10.73
CA PRO A 118 -2.56 -1.56 -11.10
C PRO A 118 -1.66 -2.35 -10.16
N ASP A 119 -0.68 -3.06 -10.73
CA ASP A 119 0.36 -3.75 -9.95
C ASP A 119 1.38 -2.72 -9.43
N VAL A 120 1.31 -2.43 -8.12
CA VAL A 120 2.17 -1.46 -7.45
C VAL A 120 3.63 -1.88 -7.51
N ILE A 121 3.93 -3.15 -7.20
CA ILE A 121 5.30 -3.65 -7.06
C ILE A 121 5.96 -3.69 -8.44
N ALA A 122 5.32 -4.33 -9.42
CA ALA A 122 5.87 -4.42 -10.77
C ALA A 122 6.00 -3.06 -11.45
N THR A 123 5.10 -2.11 -11.16
CA THR A 123 5.21 -0.76 -11.72
C THR A 123 6.35 0.02 -11.08
N LEU A 124 6.51 -0.01 -9.75
CA LEU A 124 7.64 0.64 -9.10
C LEU A 124 8.97 0.02 -9.51
N ALA A 125 9.06 -1.31 -9.58
CA ALA A 125 10.27 -2.01 -10.01
C ALA A 125 10.69 -1.64 -11.43
N ARG A 126 9.73 -1.54 -12.37
CA ARG A 126 10.01 -1.11 -13.76
C ARG A 126 10.41 0.37 -13.87
N ARG A 127 9.94 1.21 -12.95
CA ARG A 127 10.22 2.66 -12.96
C ARG A 127 11.47 3.04 -12.16
N ALA A 128 11.92 2.16 -11.26
CA ALA A 128 13.12 2.39 -10.47
C ALA A 128 14.33 2.58 -11.38
N ALA A 129 15.13 3.62 -11.11
CA ALA A 129 16.37 3.86 -11.81
C ALA A 129 17.41 2.78 -11.46
N ALA A 130 18.35 2.49 -12.37
CA ALA A 130 19.37 1.46 -12.16
C ALA A 130 20.23 1.63 -10.88
N ARG A 131 20.35 2.87 -10.38
CA ARG A 131 21.06 3.20 -9.13
C ARG A 131 20.27 2.87 -7.86
N GLN A 132 18.97 2.58 -7.99
CA GLN A 132 18.08 2.34 -6.86
C GLN A 132 17.97 0.85 -6.59
N TRP A 133 18.11 0.47 -5.33
CA TRP A 133 17.85 -0.92 -4.93
C TRP A 133 16.35 -1.11 -4.65
N PHE A 134 15.88 -2.35 -4.82
CA PHE A 134 14.46 -2.68 -4.70
C PHE A 134 14.28 -3.99 -3.92
N VAL A 135 13.46 -3.95 -2.87
CA VAL A 135 13.09 -5.10 -2.05
C VAL A 135 11.57 -5.23 -2.05
N ALA A 136 11.05 -6.42 -2.34
CA ALA A 136 9.63 -6.71 -2.34
C ALA A 136 9.31 -7.86 -1.38
N PHE A 137 8.12 -7.82 -0.79
CA PHE A 137 7.58 -8.90 0.03
C PHE A 137 6.42 -9.58 -0.71
N ALA A 138 6.35 -10.90 -0.55
CA ALA A 138 5.20 -11.72 -0.93
C ALA A 138 4.70 -12.47 0.30
N LEU A 139 3.39 -12.61 0.42
CA LEU A 139 2.74 -13.44 1.44
C LEU A 139 1.90 -14.47 0.71
N GLU A 140 2.30 -15.74 0.83
CA GLU A 140 1.57 -16.87 0.26
C GLU A 140 0.95 -17.70 1.39
N PRO A 141 -0.25 -18.28 1.20
CA PRO A 141 -0.74 -19.30 2.12
C PRO A 141 0.24 -20.48 2.12
N GLY A 142 0.39 -21.13 3.27
CA GLY A 142 1.20 -22.35 3.36
C GLY A 142 0.73 -23.37 2.32
N ALA A 143 1.69 -24.01 1.64
CA ALA A 143 1.45 -25.07 0.67
C ALA A 143 0.76 -26.29 1.30
#